data_AF-A0A804PB01-F1
#
_entry.id   AF-A0A804PB01-F1
#
_cell.length_a   1.000
_cell.length_b   1.000
_cell.length_c   1.000
_cell.angle_alpha   90.00
_cell.angle_beta   90.00
_cell.angle_gamma   90.00
#
_symmetry.space_group_name_H-M   'P 1'
#
loop_
_entity.id
_entity.type
_entity.pdbx_description
1 polymer ?
#
loop_
_entity_poly.entity_id
_entity_poly.type
_entity_poly.pdbx_seq_one_letter_code
_entity_poly.pdbx_strand_id
1 'polypeptide(L)'
;MAPIDLGRGGRASGTGSGAAPGTPRLVMVVVDPVRESTAALEWALSHAIVEGDDILLLHVNMPYPHNGAAGRSGPSRSSSGGSTGSPIAALLGGGGGGGSGAGADPADFMEEMCAACKARYPRARVNAERVEPATEGREAKAQTILAESQRRGVELLVIGLRRASSFFG
;
A
#
# COMPACT_ATOMS: atom_id res chain seq x y z
N MET A 1 16.65 -42.20 41.44
CA MET A 1 17.26 -41.78 40.17
C MET A 1 16.83 -42.75 39.08
N ALA A 2 16.03 -42.30 38.10
CA ALA A 2 15.76 -43.05 36.87
C ALA A 2 16.55 -42.36 35.72
N PRO A 3 17.16 -43.10 34.79
CA PRO A 3 17.82 -42.50 33.64
C PRO A 3 16.80 -42.12 32.56
N ILE A 4 16.91 -40.89 32.08
CA ILE A 4 16.21 -40.38 30.90
C ILE A 4 17.02 -40.74 29.65
N ASP A 5 16.46 -41.59 28.79
CA ASP A 5 16.90 -41.80 27.41
C ASP A 5 15.77 -41.36 26.49
N LEU A 6 16.03 -40.35 25.66
CA LEU A 6 15.36 -40.02 24.40
C LEU A 6 16.25 -38.92 23.79
N GLY A 7 16.89 -39.05 22.64
CA GLY A 7 16.47 -39.80 21.46
C GLY A 7 16.63 -38.87 20.26
N ARG A 8 17.82 -38.89 19.67
CA ARG A 8 18.14 -38.69 18.24
C ARG A 8 17.13 -37.87 17.40
N GLY A 9 17.34 -36.56 17.32
CA GLY A 9 16.71 -35.69 16.32
C GLY A 9 17.63 -35.46 15.12
N GLY A 10 17.56 -36.34 14.12
CA GLY A 10 18.03 -36.02 12.77
C GLY A 10 16.85 -35.61 11.90
N ARG A 11 17.03 -34.59 11.05
CA ARG A 11 16.50 -34.46 9.67
C ARG A 11 16.85 -33.07 9.12
N ALA A 12 17.71 -33.04 8.11
CA ALA A 12 17.39 -32.86 6.68
C ALA A 12 17.55 -31.38 6.31
N SER A 13 18.71 -30.97 5.78
CA SER A 13 19.12 -31.07 4.37
C SER A 13 18.09 -30.42 3.44
N GLY A 14 18.54 -29.35 2.78
CA GLY A 14 17.73 -28.42 2.02
C GLY A 14 16.86 -29.05 0.94
N THR A 15 15.84 -28.29 0.57
CA THR A 15 15.09 -28.52 -0.65
C THR A 15 14.71 -27.16 -1.21
N GLY A 16 15.15 -26.92 -2.45
CA GLY A 16 14.89 -25.70 -3.18
C GLY A 16 13.40 -25.39 -3.25
N SER A 17 13.09 -24.10 -3.20
CA SER A 17 11.76 -23.57 -3.45
C SER A 17 11.40 -23.81 -4.93
N GLY A 18 10.96 -25.03 -5.22
CA GLY A 18 10.12 -25.33 -6.37
C GLY A 18 8.67 -25.17 -5.90
N ALA A 19 8.15 -23.95 -5.96
CA ALA A 19 6.74 -23.70 -5.72
C ALA A 19 5.92 -24.52 -6.74
N ALA A 20 5.17 -25.49 -6.25
CA ALA A 20 4.28 -26.31 -7.07
C ALA A 20 3.23 -25.41 -7.74
N PRO A 21 2.96 -25.55 -9.04
CA PRO A 21 1.88 -24.84 -9.70
C PRO A 21 0.56 -25.49 -9.27
N GLY A 22 -0.14 -24.91 -8.30
CA GLY A 22 -1.40 -25.49 -7.83
C GLY A 22 -2.21 -24.65 -6.83
N THR A 23 -1.62 -23.67 -6.16
CA THR A 23 -2.35 -22.77 -5.25
C THR A 23 -2.19 -21.32 -5.68
N PRO A 24 -3.28 -20.55 -5.83
CA PRO A 24 -3.18 -19.12 -6.11
C PRO A 24 -2.44 -18.44 -4.95
N ARG A 25 -1.38 -17.70 -5.25
CA ARG A 25 -0.58 -17.00 -4.25
C ARG A 25 -1.30 -15.71 -3.89
N LEU A 26 -1.33 -15.37 -2.60
CA LEU A 26 -1.89 -14.10 -2.15
C LEU A 26 -0.77 -13.07 -1.99
N VAL A 27 -0.81 -12.03 -2.82
CA VAL A 27 0.09 -10.87 -2.75
C VAL A 27 -0.64 -9.72 -2.06
N MET A 28 -0.13 -9.27 -0.91
CA MET A 28 -0.69 -8.14 -0.18
C MET A 28 0.16 -6.89 -0.38
N VAL A 29 -0.48 -5.80 -0.78
CA VAL A 29 0.15 -4.49 -0.97
C VAL A 29 -0.43 -3.52 0.06
N VAL A 30 0.44 -2.96 0.90
CA VAL A 30 0.04 -1.92 1.85
C VAL A 30 -0.08 -0.59 1.10
N VAL A 31 -1.27 -0.02 1.15
CA VAL A 31 -1.63 1.17 0.40
C VAL A 31 -2.03 2.30 1.34
N ASP A 32 -1.54 3.49 1.04
CA ASP A 32 -1.79 4.74 1.74
C ASP A 32 -2.01 5.83 0.70
N PRO A 33 -2.67 6.96 1.06
CA PRO A 33 -2.86 8.11 0.17
C PRO A 33 -1.54 8.90 -0.04
N VAL A 34 -0.46 8.20 -0.33
CA VAL A 34 0.90 8.73 -0.44
C VAL A 34 1.58 8.11 -1.65
N ARG A 35 2.41 8.91 -2.31
CA ARG A 35 3.02 8.56 -3.59
C ARG A 35 3.93 7.33 -3.50
N GLU A 36 4.55 7.09 -2.35
CA GLU A 36 5.40 5.93 -2.11
C GLU A 36 4.63 4.61 -2.18
N SER A 37 3.36 4.60 -1.76
CA SER A 37 2.49 3.43 -1.86
C SER A 37 2.05 3.16 -3.30
N THR A 38 1.73 4.20 -4.07
CA THR A 38 1.47 4.06 -5.50
C THR A 38 2.68 3.48 -6.23
N ALA A 39 3.88 3.95 -5.93
CA ALA A 39 5.11 3.42 -6.54
C ALA A 39 5.36 1.94 -6.18
N ALA A 40 5.06 1.55 -4.93
CA ALA A 40 5.16 0.17 -4.49
C ALA A 40 4.15 -0.74 -5.20
N LEU A 41 2.92 -0.25 -5.41
CA LEU A 41 1.90 -0.95 -6.16
C LEU A 41 2.31 -1.14 -7.63
N GLU A 42 2.80 -0.09 -8.27
CA GLU A 42 3.32 -0.15 -9.65
C GLU A 42 4.45 -1.17 -9.80
N TRP A 43 5.36 -1.21 -8.83
CA TRP A 43 6.43 -2.21 -8.79
C TRP A 43 5.87 -3.63 -8.66
N ALA A 44 4.91 -3.84 -7.76
CA ALA A 44 4.26 -5.14 -7.57
C ALA A 44 3.57 -5.61 -8.85
N LEU A 45 2.82 -4.72 -9.50
CA LEU A 45 2.12 -4.96 -10.77
C LEU A 45 3.04 -5.16 -11.97
N SER A 46 4.34 -4.91 -11.85
CA SER A 46 5.28 -5.08 -12.97
C SER A 46 6.19 -6.28 -12.80
N HIS A 47 6.50 -6.66 -11.55
CA HIS A 47 7.53 -7.66 -11.27
C HIS A 47 7.09 -8.78 -10.32
N ALA A 48 6.05 -8.56 -9.51
CA ALA A 48 5.69 -9.48 -8.43
C ALA A 48 4.41 -10.29 -8.72
N ILE A 49 3.49 -9.72 -9.50
CA ILE A 49 2.18 -10.32 -9.77
C ILE A 49 2.23 -11.13 -11.07
N VAL A 50 1.88 -12.41 -10.97
CA VAL A 50 1.80 -13.35 -12.08
C VAL A 50 0.33 -13.74 -12.34
N GLU A 51 0.01 -14.22 -13.53
CA GLU A 51 -1.33 -14.71 -13.86
C GLU A 51 -1.70 -15.90 -12.94
N GLY A 52 -2.81 -15.76 -12.21
CA GLY A 52 -3.26 -16.73 -11.20
C GLY A 52 -3.03 -16.28 -9.75
N ASP A 53 -2.32 -15.19 -9.52
CA ASP A 53 -2.18 -14.60 -8.18
C ASP A 53 -3.41 -13.76 -7.79
N ASP A 54 -3.72 -13.79 -6.50
CA ASP A 54 -4.73 -12.93 -5.88
C ASP A 54 -4.05 -11.68 -5.29
N ILE A 55 -4.64 -10.50 -5.50
CA ILE A 55 -4.08 -9.22 -5.06
C ILE A 55 -4.95 -8.66 -3.94
N LEU A 56 -4.35 -8.36 -2.80
CA LEU A 56 -4.99 -7.69 -1.67
C LEU A 56 -4.38 -6.32 -1.43
N LEU A 57 -5.16 -5.26 -1.64
CA LEU A 57 -4.82 -3.90 -1.25
C LEU A 57 -5.30 -3.68 0.19
N LEU A 58 -4.36 -3.46 1.11
CA LEU A 58 -4.65 -3.24 2.53
C LEU A 58 -4.34 -1.79 2.92
N HIS A 59 -5.35 -1.08 3.41
CA HIS A 59 -5.17 0.22 4.06
C HIS A 59 -5.48 0.13 5.55
N VAL A 60 -4.53 0.55 6.40
CA VAL A 60 -4.78 0.65 7.85
C VAL A 60 -5.19 2.07 8.17
N ASN A 61 -6.41 2.24 8.68
CA ASN A 61 -6.97 3.54 9.02
C ASN A 61 -6.36 4.06 10.33
N MET A 62 -5.19 4.69 10.23
CA MET A 62 -4.51 5.21 11.42
C MET A 62 -5.19 6.50 11.91
N PRO A 63 -5.63 6.58 13.19
CA PRO A 63 -6.30 7.76 13.74
C PRO A 63 -5.35 8.93 14.01
N TYR A 64 -4.03 8.73 13.94
CA TYR A 64 -3.07 9.80 14.10
C TYR A 64 -2.98 10.65 12.83
N PRO A 65 -2.79 11.98 12.92
CA PRO A 65 -2.41 12.75 11.76
C PRO A 65 -1.09 12.17 11.27
N HIS A 66 -1.16 11.45 10.16
CA HIS A 66 -0.01 11.05 9.38
C HIS A 66 0.90 12.29 9.32
N ASN A 67 2.18 12.14 9.65
CA ASN A 67 3.15 13.24 9.82
C ASN A 67 3.46 13.99 8.49
N GLY A 68 2.47 14.11 7.60
CA GLY A 68 2.42 14.93 6.40
C GLY A 68 1.03 15.55 6.14
N ALA A 69 0.03 15.39 7.03
CA ALA A 69 -1.28 16.07 6.95
C ALA A 69 -1.42 17.23 7.97
N ALA A 70 -0.41 17.47 8.81
CA ALA A 70 -0.32 18.65 9.67
C ALA A 70 0.38 19.79 8.90
N GLY A 71 -0.32 20.35 7.92
CA GLY A 71 0.18 21.48 7.15
C GLY A 71 -0.88 22.43 6.60
N ARG A 72 -2.18 22.20 6.84
CA ARG A 72 -3.25 23.10 6.39
C ARG A 72 -4.50 23.07 7.28
N SER A 73 -4.32 23.28 8.58
CA SER A 73 -5.42 23.68 9.47
C SER A 73 -5.14 25.10 9.95
N GLY A 74 -5.25 26.06 9.04
CA GLY A 74 -5.32 27.48 9.39
C GLY A 74 -6.79 27.91 9.36
N PRO A 75 -7.37 28.42 10.46
CA PRO A 75 -8.67 29.07 10.40
C PRO A 75 -8.44 30.54 10.06
N SER A 76 -8.63 30.96 8.81
CA SER A 76 -8.77 32.39 8.46
C SER A 76 -9.50 32.56 7.11
N ARG A 77 -10.81 32.47 7.22
CA ARG A 77 -11.80 33.28 6.49
C ARG A 77 -11.35 34.75 6.32
N SER A 78 -11.11 35.19 5.08
CA SER A 78 -11.59 36.48 4.54
C SER A 78 -11.21 36.69 3.07
N SER A 79 -12.25 36.83 2.26
CA SER A 79 -12.40 37.61 1.02
C SER A 79 -11.26 38.59 0.62
N SER A 80 -10.86 38.57 -0.66
CA SER A 80 -11.03 39.69 -1.63
C SER A 80 -10.07 39.62 -2.83
N GLY A 81 -10.57 39.99 -4.02
CA GLY A 81 -9.81 40.33 -5.24
C GLY A 81 -9.41 39.13 -6.11
N GLY A 82 -9.79 38.98 -7.39
CA GLY A 82 -10.09 39.97 -8.42
C GLY A 82 -8.98 39.95 -9.48
N SER A 83 -9.36 39.68 -10.75
CA SER A 83 -8.56 39.84 -11.99
C SER A 83 -7.41 38.82 -12.21
N THR A 84 -7.09 38.31 -13.40
CA THR A 84 -7.44 38.66 -14.78
C THR A 84 -7.14 37.44 -15.64
N GLY A 85 -8.03 37.08 -16.57
CA GLY A 85 -7.77 36.02 -17.54
C GLY A 85 -6.59 36.36 -18.45
N SER A 86 -5.73 35.38 -18.70
CA SER A 86 -4.75 35.40 -19.79
C SER A 86 -5.16 34.36 -20.84
N PRO A 87 -5.58 34.75 -22.06
CA PRO A 87 -6.15 33.83 -23.05
C PRO A 87 -5.12 33.07 -23.92
N ILE A 88 -3.89 32.84 -23.46
CA ILE A 88 -2.80 32.34 -24.34
C ILE A 88 -2.51 30.84 -24.20
N ALA A 89 -3.19 30.11 -23.31
CA ALA A 89 -2.93 28.68 -23.08
C ALA A 89 -3.81 27.72 -23.92
N ALA A 90 -4.72 28.23 -24.76
CA ALA A 90 -5.70 27.40 -25.47
C ALA A 90 -5.21 26.83 -26.84
N LEU A 91 -3.97 27.07 -27.26
CA LEU A 91 -3.51 26.76 -28.63
C LEU A 91 -2.47 25.63 -28.76
N LEU A 92 -2.07 24.98 -27.66
CA LEU A 92 -1.18 23.83 -27.72
C LEU A 92 -1.86 22.65 -27.02
N GLY A 93 -2.45 21.78 -27.84
CA GLY A 93 -3.08 20.53 -27.43
C GLY A 93 -2.07 19.59 -26.76
N GLY A 94 -1.85 19.81 -25.46
CA GLY A 94 -1.19 18.88 -24.56
C GLY A 94 -2.22 18.37 -23.56
N GLY A 95 -2.73 17.16 -23.80
CA GLY A 95 -3.54 16.42 -22.82
C GLY A 95 -2.68 15.98 -21.64
N GLY A 96 -2.36 16.92 -20.76
CA GLY A 96 -1.69 16.70 -19.49
C GLY A 96 -2.61 17.14 -18.35
N GLY A 97 -3.63 16.34 -18.08
CA GLY A 97 -4.54 16.54 -16.94
C GLY A 97 -3.92 16.05 -15.64
N GLY A 98 -2.91 16.75 -15.15
CA GLY A 98 -2.42 16.62 -13.78
C GLY A 98 -3.12 17.65 -12.90
N GLY A 99 -3.78 17.18 -11.83
CA GLY A 99 -4.14 17.98 -10.67
C GLY A 99 -5.64 18.21 -10.46
N SER A 100 -6.26 17.32 -9.68
CA SER A 100 -7.38 17.68 -8.81
C SER A 100 -7.08 17.23 -7.38
N GLY A 101 -6.06 17.85 -6.79
CA GLY A 101 -5.88 17.84 -5.34
C GLY A 101 -6.89 18.78 -4.71
N ALA A 102 -8.10 18.28 -4.45
CA ALA A 102 -9.10 18.92 -3.61
C ALA A 102 -10.11 17.88 -3.14
N GLY A 103 -9.79 17.23 -2.01
CA GLY A 103 -10.70 16.31 -1.33
C GLY A 103 -10.88 14.97 -2.04
N ALA A 104 -9.79 14.20 -2.18
CA ALA A 104 -9.95 12.76 -2.33
C ALA A 104 -10.46 12.26 -0.99
N ASP A 105 -11.73 11.87 -0.94
CA ASP A 105 -12.27 11.13 0.18
C ASP A 105 -11.32 9.93 0.39
N PRO A 106 -11.03 9.50 1.63
CA PRO A 106 -10.18 8.35 1.84
C PRO A 106 -10.64 7.13 1.02
N ALA A 107 -11.92 7.06 0.62
CA ALA A 107 -12.49 6.12 -0.36
C ALA A 107 -11.83 6.11 -1.75
N ASP A 108 -11.53 7.28 -2.31
CA ASP A 108 -11.20 7.46 -3.73
C ASP A 108 -9.85 6.84 -4.12
N PHE A 109 -8.80 7.02 -3.30
CA PHE A 109 -7.46 6.53 -3.66
C PHE A 109 -7.38 4.99 -3.73
N MET A 110 -8.15 4.29 -2.89
CA MET A 110 -8.20 2.83 -2.90
C MET A 110 -8.89 2.32 -4.17
N GLU A 111 -9.92 3.02 -4.61
CA GLU A 111 -10.62 2.71 -5.85
C GLU A 111 -9.71 2.92 -7.06
N GLU A 112 -8.96 4.03 -7.12
CA GLU A 112 -7.97 4.29 -8.16
C GLU A 112 -6.90 3.18 -8.23
N MET A 113 -6.33 2.81 -7.08
CA MET A 113 -5.34 1.74 -6.99
C MET A 113 -5.92 0.37 -7.39
N CYS A 114 -7.17 0.09 -6.98
CA CYS A 114 -7.88 -1.13 -7.36
C CYS A 114 -8.16 -1.17 -8.88
N ALA A 115 -8.57 -0.04 -9.46
CA ALA A 115 -8.79 0.10 -10.89
C ALA A 115 -7.49 -0.13 -11.67
N ALA A 116 -6.36 0.42 -11.20
CA ALA A 116 -5.04 0.18 -11.80
C ALA A 116 -4.66 -1.31 -11.81
N CYS A 117 -4.93 -2.03 -10.71
CA CYS A 117 -4.73 -3.48 -10.65
C CYS A 117 -5.60 -4.22 -11.68
N LYS A 118 -6.90 -3.93 -11.72
CA LYS A 118 -7.86 -4.57 -12.63
C LYS A 118 -7.55 -4.27 -14.10
N ALA A 119 -7.03 -3.08 -14.41
CA ALA A 119 -6.66 -2.70 -15.76
C ALA A 119 -5.48 -3.53 -16.30
N ARG A 120 -4.50 -3.86 -15.45
CA ARG A 120 -3.35 -4.70 -15.83
C ARG A 120 -3.64 -6.19 -15.74
N TYR A 121 -4.38 -6.60 -14.72
CA TYR A 121 -4.69 -8.00 -14.45
C TYR A 121 -6.21 -8.20 -14.35
N PRO A 122 -6.94 -8.17 -15.47
CA PRO A 122 -8.41 -8.30 -15.47
C PRO A 122 -8.89 -9.68 -15.00
N ARG A 123 -7.99 -10.67 -14.97
CA ARG A 123 -8.26 -12.03 -14.49
C ARG A 123 -7.87 -12.27 -13.03
N ALA A 124 -7.08 -11.38 -12.42
CA ALA A 124 -6.69 -11.50 -11.03
C ALA A 124 -7.84 -11.07 -10.12
N ARG A 125 -7.99 -11.73 -8.96
CA ARG A 125 -8.97 -11.30 -7.96
C ARG A 125 -8.35 -10.18 -7.15
N VAL A 126 -8.83 -8.97 -7.37
CA VAL A 126 -8.38 -7.77 -6.66
C VAL A 126 -9.35 -7.46 -5.52
N ASN A 127 -8.87 -7.59 -4.28
CA ASN A 127 -9.59 -7.22 -3.07
C ASN A 127 -8.99 -5.94 -2.50
N ALA A 128 -9.85 -5.01 -2.07
CA ALA A 128 -9.45 -3.78 -1.41
C ALA A 128 -10.10 -3.75 -0.03
N GLU A 129 -9.28 -3.67 1.03
CA GLU A 129 -9.77 -3.74 2.40
C GLU A 129 -9.19 -2.63 3.27
N ARG A 130 -10.05 -2.08 4.12
CA ARG A 130 -9.68 -1.14 5.17
C ARG A 130 -9.76 -1.85 6.50
N VAL A 131 -8.73 -1.68 7.31
CA VAL A 131 -8.63 -2.29 8.63
C VAL A 131 -8.33 -1.22 9.66
N GLU A 132 -9.02 -1.28 10.79
CA GLU A 132 -8.74 -0.43 11.94
C GLU A 132 -7.54 -1.00 12.71
N PRO A 133 -6.68 -0.16 13.29
CA PRO A 133 -5.53 -0.62 14.04
C PRO A 133 -5.96 -1.41 15.28
N ALA A 134 -5.35 -2.57 15.49
CA ALA A 134 -5.66 -3.45 16.62
C ALA A 134 -5.16 -2.91 17.97
N THR A 135 -4.20 -1.98 17.94
CA THR A 135 -3.55 -1.40 19.11
C THR A 135 -3.38 0.11 18.91
N GLU A 136 -3.07 0.83 19.99
CA GLU A 136 -2.68 2.24 19.92
C GLU A 136 -1.14 2.38 19.88
N GLY A 137 -0.66 3.54 19.43
CA GLY A 137 0.76 3.86 19.41
C GLY A 137 1.43 3.78 18.03
N ARG A 138 2.73 4.12 17.99
CA ARG A 138 3.49 4.27 16.74
C ARG A 138 3.59 2.97 15.93
N GLU A 139 3.62 1.83 16.60
CA GLU A 139 3.80 0.51 15.97
C GLU A 139 2.47 -0.14 15.56
N ALA A 140 1.34 0.42 15.96
CA ALA A 140 0.01 -0.15 15.73
C ALA A 140 -0.26 -0.50 14.27
N LYS A 141 0.17 0.37 13.34
CA LYS A 141 0.04 0.13 11.90
C LYS A 141 0.80 -1.12 11.46
N ALA A 142 2.08 -1.22 11.83
CA ALA A 142 2.94 -2.33 11.45
C ALA A 142 2.43 -3.64 12.07
N GLN A 143 2.04 -3.62 13.35
CA GLN A 143 1.46 -4.77 14.02
C GLN A 143 0.17 -5.25 13.35
N THR A 144 -0.71 -4.31 12.96
CA THR A 144 -1.95 -4.64 12.25
C THR A 144 -1.68 -5.23 10.88
N ILE A 145 -0.75 -4.66 10.11
CA ILE A 145 -0.33 -5.19 8.81
C ILE A 145 0.21 -6.62 8.95
N LEU A 146 1.07 -6.88 9.93
CA LEU A 146 1.65 -8.20 10.17
C LEU A 146 0.60 -9.21 10.64
N ALA A 147 -0.33 -8.79 11.52
CA ALA A 147 -1.43 -9.62 11.95
C ALA A 147 -2.33 -10.03 10.76
N GLU A 148 -2.67 -9.07 9.90
CA GLU A 148 -3.46 -9.30 8.69
C GLU A 148 -2.72 -10.17 7.66
N SER A 149 -1.40 -9.99 7.50
CA SER A 149 -0.61 -10.81 6.59
C SER A 149 -0.59 -12.28 7.03
N GLN A 150 -0.41 -12.52 8.34
CA GLN A 150 -0.38 -13.86 8.90
C GLN A 150 -1.76 -14.51 8.87
N ARG A 151 -2.81 -13.77 9.24
CA ARG A 151 -4.21 -14.25 9.27
C ARG A 151 -4.68 -14.75 7.91
N ARG A 152 -4.20 -14.14 6.83
CA ARG A 152 -4.61 -14.46 5.46
C ARG A 152 -3.67 -15.41 4.73
N GLY A 153 -2.55 -15.79 5.35
CA GLY A 153 -1.54 -16.62 4.70
C GLY A 153 -0.90 -15.94 3.49
N VAL A 154 -0.62 -14.64 3.58
CA VAL A 154 0.02 -13.87 2.51
C VAL A 154 1.41 -14.44 2.21
N GLU A 155 1.69 -14.68 0.93
CA GLU A 155 3.00 -15.18 0.50
C GLU A 155 4.00 -14.06 0.17
N LEU A 156 3.49 -12.89 -0.23
CA LEU A 156 4.31 -11.72 -0.53
C LEU A 156 3.64 -10.45 0.01
N LEU A 157 4.36 -9.75 0.88
CA LEU A 157 3.96 -8.45 1.44
C LEU A 157 4.79 -7.33 0.79
N VAL A 158 4.13 -6.38 0.15
CA VAL A 158 4.75 -5.21 -0.49
C VAL A 158 4.40 -3.95 0.29
N ILE A 159 5.41 -3.15 0.65
CA ILE A 159 5.26 -1.89 1.41
C ILE A 159 6.07 -0.79 0.75
N GLY A 160 5.48 0.39 0.58
CA GLY A 160 6.18 1.59 0.11
C GLY A 160 7.12 2.15 1.18
N LEU A 161 8.40 2.31 0.83
CA LEU A 161 9.37 2.95 1.72
C LEU A 161 9.33 4.46 1.55
N ARG A 162 8.88 5.17 2.60
CA ARG A 162 9.11 6.61 2.71
C ARG A 162 10.57 6.84 3.10
N ARG A 163 11.36 7.40 2.19
CA ARG A 163 12.70 7.90 2.52
C ARG A 163 12.53 9.07 3.48
N ALA A 164 12.75 8.84 4.78
CA ALA A 164 13.03 9.93 5.70
C ALA A 164 14.36 10.55 5.27
N SER A 165 14.34 11.80 4.83
CA SER A 165 15.58 12.52 4.54
C SER A 165 16.33 12.74 5.85
N SER A 166 17.25 11.84 6.19
CA SER A 166 18.33 12.13 7.14
C SER A 166 19.36 12.99 6.41
N PHE A 167 19.03 14.26 6.16
CA PHE A 167 19.95 15.23 5.60
C PHE A 167 20.39 16.18 6.74
N PHE A 168 21.71 16.22 6.97
CA PHE A 168 22.49 17.01 7.93
C PHE A 168 22.66 16.47 9.36
N GLY A 169 23.89 15.98 9.60
CA GLY A 169 24.59 15.82 10.87
C GLY A 169 26.07 15.67 10.58
#